data_AF-A0A5A9EUF4-F1
#
_entry.id   AF-A0A5A9EUF4-F1
#
_cell.length_a   1.000
_cell.length_b   1.000
_cell.length_c   1.000
_cell.angle_alpha   90.00
_cell.angle_beta   90.00
_cell.angle_gamma   90.00
#
_symmetry.space_group_name_H-M   'P 1'
#
loop_
_entity.id
_entity.type
_entity.pdbx_description
1 polymer ?
#
loop_
_entity_poly.entity_id
_entity_poly.type
_entity_poly.pdbx_seq_one_letter_code
_entity_poly.pdbx_strand_id
1 'polypeptide(L)'
;MKLIAFSDLHVHRHRFGASVDAKTGRHSRLQHCLDVLDVTAKAAACHYADLRVFCGDLFHVRGHLRPTELNPVLEHFRGVHSENWAPGYDLIDWMIPGNHDMEGRADGEHALDALKPIPGISIFEGFGYEVLDLNRVAGLSVGLGWIQYAPDVPELIRRVDQVAAKRRTHARQPTHTICLIHHGVDGSMAGIPDMGFGPQHLPTADFDLVLCGDYHTHKQLAPNAWMLGAPLQHTFGDAGQTRGYSVIELVPGRPPALELVEVPGVPKFVTWDAGDAMPRDAAGNFVRVRADDKDALARMRKIAEDAGALAVQDELVRSMAQITRTSVSLKMKTSDLFRTWLDGQMKAGQYAGQDAAALAALNDACLVEAGVA
;
A
#
# COMPACT_ATOMS: atom_id res chain seq x y z
N MET A 1 -11.70 13.07 -20.81
CA MET A 1 -12.16 12.55 -19.51
C MET A 1 -11.02 12.68 -18.51
N LYS A 2 -11.32 13.01 -17.25
CA LYS A 2 -10.32 13.06 -16.16
C LYS A 2 -10.73 12.21 -14.98
N LEU A 3 -9.75 11.60 -14.33
CA LEU A 3 -9.91 10.75 -13.17
C LEU A 3 -8.96 11.20 -12.05
N ILE A 4 -9.41 11.02 -10.81
CA ILE A 4 -8.53 10.96 -9.65
C ILE A 4 -8.47 9.50 -9.20
N ALA A 5 -7.29 8.90 -9.11
CA ALA A 5 -7.14 7.50 -8.70
C ALA A 5 -6.15 7.30 -7.55
N PHE A 6 -6.49 6.45 -6.59
CA PHE A 6 -5.62 6.08 -5.46
C PHE A 6 -6.01 4.71 -4.88
N SER A 7 -5.19 4.12 -4.02
CA SER A 7 -5.44 2.83 -3.36
C SER A 7 -4.74 2.77 -2.01
N ASP A 8 -4.89 1.68 -1.25
CA ASP A 8 -4.01 1.33 -0.12
C ASP A 8 -3.92 2.42 0.98
N LEU A 9 -5.04 3.11 1.22
CA LEU A 9 -5.10 4.18 2.21
C LEU A 9 -4.92 3.65 3.63
N HIS A 10 -5.37 2.43 3.91
CA HIS A 10 -5.24 1.76 5.20
C HIS A 10 -5.59 2.68 6.38
N VAL A 11 -6.80 3.23 6.36
CA VAL A 11 -7.35 4.06 7.43
C VAL A 11 -7.23 3.31 8.76
N HIS A 12 -6.39 3.85 9.65
CA HIS A 12 -6.13 3.25 10.94
C HIS A 12 -5.53 4.20 11.96
N ARG A 13 -5.55 3.76 13.22
CA ARG A 13 -4.82 4.39 14.32
C ARG A 13 -3.41 3.81 14.43
N HIS A 14 -2.61 4.04 13.40
CA HIS A 14 -1.20 3.64 13.37
C HIS A 14 -0.48 4.15 14.62
N ARG A 15 0.22 3.29 15.35
CA ARG A 15 0.67 3.65 16.72
C ARG A 15 1.86 4.60 16.76
N PHE A 16 2.78 4.48 15.81
CA PHE A 16 4.00 5.25 15.86
C PHE A 16 3.75 6.72 15.52
N GLY A 17 4.29 7.61 16.36
CA GLY A 17 4.09 9.06 16.24
C GLY A 17 2.64 9.51 16.38
N ALA A 18 1.77 8.65 16.93
CA ALA A 18 0.41 9.00 17.22
C ALA A 18 0.33 9.99 18.39
N SER A 19 -0.56 10.97 18.25
CA SER A 19 -1.04 11.83 19.32
C SER A 19 -2.56 11.84 19.29
N VAL A 20 -3.17 12.35 20.37
CA VAL A 20 -4.62 12.54 20.44
C VAL A 20 -4.86 14.04 20.48
N ASP A 21 -5.64 14.55 19.53
CA ASP A 21 -6.03 15.96 19.51
C ASP A 21 -6.90 16.26 20.74
N ALA A 22 -6.49 17.25 21.53
CA ALA A 22 -7.11 17.55 22.82
C ALA A 22 -8.54 18.11 22.70
N LYS A 23 -8.92 18.67 21.55
CA LYS A 23 -10.25 19.27 21.33
C LYS A 23 -11.26 18.25 20.82
N THR A 24 -10.83 17.41 19.89
CA THR A 24 -11.69 16.45 19.18
C THR A 24 -11.57 15.02 19.72
N GLY A 25 -10.56 14.74 20.55
CA GLY A 25 -10.24 13.39 21.01
C GLY A 25 -9.75 12.47 19.89
N ARG A 26 -9.42 13.01 18.72
CA ARG A 26 -9.13 12.23 17.53
C ARG A 26 -7.66 11.85 17.44
N HIS A 27 -7.41 10.62 17.01
CA HIS A 27 -6.07 10.08 16.82
C HIS A 27 -5.42 10.69 15.57
N SER A 28 -4.25 11.31 15.70
CA SER A 28 -3.60 12.08 14.62
C SER A 28 -3.35 11.26 13.36
N ARG A 29 -2.83 10.02 13.50
CA ARG A 29 -2.60 9.14 12.34
C ARG A 29 -3.88 8.74 11.61
N LEU A 30 -5.01 8.66 12.32
CA LEU A 30 -6.31 8.43 11.69
C LEU A 30 -6.74 9.70 10.95
N GLN A 31 -6.55 10.87 11.56
CA GLN A 31 -6.84 12.15 10.93
C GLN A 31 -6.06 12.33 9.61
N HIS A 32 -4.76 11.98 9.56
CA HIS A 32 -3.99 12.07 8.32
C HIS A 32 -4.58 11.22 7.18
N CYS A 33 -5.12 10.04 7.48
CA CYS A 33 -5.82 9.23 6.48
C CYS A 33 -7.12 9.91 6.00
N LEU A 34 -7.86 10.56 6.89
CA LEU A 34 -9.07 11.30 6.53
C LEU A 34 -8.75 12.57 5.73
N ASP A 35 -7.63 13.24 6.05
CA ASP A 35 -7.13 14.40 5.30
C ASP A 35 -6.80 14.01 3.85
N VAL A 36 -6.29 12.79 3.62
CA VAL A 36 -6.08 12.27 2.27
C VAL A 36 -7.40 12.07 1.51
N LEU A 37 -8.44 11.56 2.16
CA LEU A 37 -9.76 11.45 1.52
C LEU A 37 -10.31 12.83 1.14
N ASP A 38 -10.09 13.83 1.99
CA ASP A 38 -10.47 15.22 1.73
C ASP A 38 -9.67 15.82 0.56
N VAL A 39 -8.35 15.63 0.54
CA VAL A 39 -7.47 16.07 -0.54
C VAL A 39 -7.89 15.46 -1.88
N THR A 40 -8.18 14.16 -1.93
CA THR A 40 -8.57 13.51 -3.19
C THR A 40 -9.97 13.92 -3.66
N ALA A 41 -10.91 14.16 -2.74
CA ALA A 41 -12.24 14.72 -3.08
C ALA A 41 -12.11 16.14 -3.65
N LYS A 42 -11.33 17.00 -2.98
CA LYS A 42 -11.01 18.36 -3.43
C LYS A 42 -10.30 18.35 -4.78
N ALA A 43 -9.35 17.44 -4.99
CA ALA A 43 -8.68 17.29 -6.26
C ALA A 43 -9.67 16.93 -7.37
N ALA A 44 -10.59 16.00 -7.11
CA ALA A 44 -11.61 15.61 -8.09
C ALA A 44 -12.48 16.81 -8.48
N ALA A 45 -12.95 17.58 -7.50
CA ALA A 45 -13.70 18.82 -7.75
C ALA A 45 -12.89 19.88 -8.50
N CYS A 46 -11.67 20.19 -8.06
CA CYS A 46 -10.79 21.19 -8.67
C CYS A 46 -10.45 20.88 -10.13
N HIS A 47 -10.24 19.60 -10.45
CA HIS A 47 -9.98 19.17 -11.82
C HIS A 47 -11.24 18.97 -12.65
N TYR A 48 -12.44 19.16 -12.07
CA TYR A 48 -13.71 18.73 -12.65
C TYR A 48 -13.63 17.29 -13.16
N ALA A 49 -13.00 16.40 -12.37
CA ALA A 49 -12.82 15.01 -12.71
C ALA A 49 -14.17 14.31 -12.81
N ASP A 50 -14.32 13.46 -13.83
CA ASP A 50 -15.56 12.74 -14.10
C ASP A 50 -15.81 11.67 -13.04
N LEU A 51 -14.74 11.07 -12.51
CA LEU A 51 -14.74 10.03 -11.49
C LEU A 51 -13.56 10.17 -10.52
N ARG A 52 -13.78 9.73 -9.29
CA ARG A 52 -12.74 9.34 -8.34
C ARG A 52 -12.75 7.82 -8.22
N VAL A 53 -11.58 7.20 -8.33
CA VAL A 53 -11.41 5.75 -8.42
C VAL A 53 -10.55 5.29 -7.25
N PHE A 54 -11.00 4.24 -6.56
CA PHE A 54 -10.31 3.64 -5.43
C PHE A 54 -10.04 2.15 -5.66
N CYS A 55 -8.76 1.78 -5.81
CA CYS A 55 -8.38 0.38 -6.07
C CYS A 55 -8.07 -0.40 -4.78
N GLY A 56 -8.99 -0.38 -3.80
CA GLY A 56 -8.98 -1.24 -2.62
C GLY A 56 -8.03 -0.86 -1.49
N ASP A 57 -8.22 -1.55 -0.36
CA ASP A 57 -7.54 -1.38 0.93
C ASP A 57 -7.79 -0.01 1.57
N LEU A 58 -9.09 0.29 1.76
CA LEU A 58 -9.50 1.47 2.50
C LEU A 58 -9.16 1.33 3.98
N PHE A 59 -9.38 0.15 4.56
CA PHE A 59 -9.08 -0.14 5.95
C PHE A 59 -7.80 -0.95 6.11
N HIS A 60 -7.22 -0.92 7.32
CA HIS A 60 -5.92 -1.53 7.57
C HIS A 60 -5.97 -2.95 8.11
N VAL A 61 -7.01 -3.35 8.86
CA VAL A 61 -7.02 -4.64 9.56
C VAL A 61 -8.17 -5.49 9.03
N ARG A 62 -7.82 -6.53 8.28
CA ARG A 62 -8.76 -7.53 7.78
C ARG A 62 -9.55 -8.16 8.93
N GLY A 63 -10.86 -8.34 8.74
CA GLY A 63 -11.74 -8.99 9.71
C GLY A 63 -11.94 -8.24 11.03
N HIS A 64 -11.38 -7.05 11.19
CA HIS A 64 -11.50 -6.29 12.43
C HIS A 64 -11.55 -4.78 12.17
N LEU A 65 -12.74 -4.21 12.29
CA LEU A 65 -12.97 -2.78 12.11
C LEU A 65 -13.64 -2.16 13.34
N ARG A 66 -13.02 -1.11 13.89
CA ARG A 66 -13.55 -0.45 15.09
C ARG A 66 -14.45 0.73 14.71
N PRO A 67 -15.51 1.05 15.49
CA PRO A 67 -16.35 2.22 15.23
C PRO A 67 -15.57 3.55 15.16
N THR A 68 -14.48 3.65 15.91
CA THR A 68 -13.57 4.81 15.88
C THR A 68 -12.84 5.00 14.55
N GLU A 69 -12.78 3.97 13.71
CA GLU A 69 -12.19 4.00 12.36
C GLU A 69 -13.30 4.07 11.31
N LEU A 70 -14.36 3.26 11.44
CA LEU A 70 -15.48 3.23 10.50
C LEU A 70 -16.28 4.53 10.47
N ASN A 71 -16.78 5.01 11.62
CA ASN A 71 -17.73 6.12 11.65
C ASN A 71 -17.13 7.40 11.02
N PRO A 72 -15.88 7.81 11.32
CA PRO A 72 -15.29 8.97 10.66
C PRO A 72 -15.18 8.84 9.13
N VAL A 73 -14.96 7.63 8.61
CA VAL A 73 -14.93 7.37 7.16
C VAL A 73 -16.33 7.50 6.57
N LEU A 74 -17.35 6.92 7.21
CA LEU A 74 -18.74 7.06 6.76
C LEU A 74 -19.18 8.53 6.74
N GLU A 75 -18.88 9.28 7.80
CA GLU A 75 -19.20 10.70 7.88
C GLU A 75 -18.41 11.51 6.84
N HIS A 76 -17.16 11.16 6.56
CA HIS A 76 -16.38 11.78 5.49
C HIS A 76 -17.06 11.57 4.13
N PHE A 77 -17.36 10.32 3.75
CA PHE A 77 -17.99 10.03 2.46
C PHE A 77 -19.38 10.66 2.34
N ARG A 78 -20.21 10.63 3.40
CA ARG A 78 -21.49 11.35 3.43
C ARG A 78 -21.32 12.85 3.23
N GLY A 79 -20.33 13.45 3.89
CA GLY A 79 -20.00 14.87 3.75
C GLY A 79 -19.64 15.22 2.31
N VAL A 80 -18.64 14.55 1.73
CA VAL A 80 -18.16 14.90 0.38
C VAL A 80 -19.18 14.62 -0.73
N HIS A 81 -20.08 13.63 -0.56
CA HIS A 81 -21.15 13.35 -1.52
C HIS A 81 -22.41 14.20 -1.32
N SER A 82 -22.53 14.93 -0.22
CA SER A 82 -23.59 15.93 0.00
C SER A 82 -23.12 17.37 -0.25
N GLU A 83 -21.82 17.57 -0.42
CA GLU A 83 -21.21 18.86 -0.68
C GLU A 83 -21.54 19.36 -2.10
N ASN A 84 -21.87 20.65 -2.22
CA ASN A 84 -22.07 21.30 -3.50
C ASN A 84 -20.75 21.89 -4.00
N TRP A 85 -19.84 21.01 -4.45
CA TRP A 85 -18.50 21.36 -4.91
C TRP A 85 -18.47 22.45 -5.99
N ALA A 86 -19.40 22.37 -6.94
CA ALA A 86 -19.62 23.35 -7.99
C ALA A 86 -21.00 23.14 -8.64
N PRO A 87 -21.60 24.17 -9.26
CA PRO A 87 -22.85 24.01 -9.98
C PRO A 87 -22.78 22.88 -11.02
N GLY A 88 -23.62 21.86 -10.87
CA GLY A 88 -23.70 20.71 -11.79
C GLY A 88 -22.57 19.68 -11.64
N TYR A 89 -21.80 19.72 -10.54
CA TYR A 89 -20.77 18.74 -10.23
C TYR A 89 -21.16 17.88 -9.03
N ASP A 90 -21.43 16.60 -9.27
CA ASP A 90 -21.65 15.60 -8.23
C ASP A 90 -20.46 14.65 -8.15
N LEU A 91 -19.82 14.48 -7.00
CA LEU A 91 -18.71 13.52 -6.90
C LEU A 91 -19.21 12.10 -7.20
N ILE A 92 -18.45 11.33 -7.98
CA ILE A 92 -18.74 9.92 -8.25
C ILE A 92 -17.52 9.11 -7.84
N ASP A 93 -17.73 8.13 -6.97
CA ASP A 93 -16.70 7.20 -6.49
C ASP A 93 -16.94 5.81 -7.06
N TRP A 94 -15.92 5.27 -7.73
CA TRP A 94 -15.86 3.87 -8.12
C TRP A 94 -14.80 3.16 -7.31
N MET A 95 -15.21 2.14 -6.58
CA MET A 95 -14.38 1.46 -5.61
C MET A 95 -14.39 -0.03 -5.85
N ILE A 96 -13.23 -0.68 -5.75
CA ILE A 96 -13.15 -2.14 -5.56
C ILE A 96 -12.66 -2.42 -4.14
N PRO A 97 -13.18 -3.45 -3.46
CA PRO A 97 -12.64 -3.89 -2.18
C PRO A 97 -11.24 -4.50 -2.36
N GLY A 98 -10.34 -4.14 -1.45
CA GLY A 98 -9.04 -4.78 -1.34
C GLY A 98 -9.05 -5.95 -0.36
N ASN A 99 -7.89 -6.55 -0.15
CA ASN A 99 -7.78 -7.74 0.68
C ASN A 99 -7.91 -7.40 2.19
N HIS A 100 -7.55 -6.20 2.60
CA HIS A 100 -7.67 -5.72 3.98
C HIS A 100 -9.08 -5.23 4.32
N ASP A 101 -9.90 -4.96 3.30
CA ASP A 101 -11.31 -4.60 3.48
C ASP A 101 -12.19 -5.83 3.78
N MET A 102 -11.71 -7.04 3.45
CA MET A 102 -12.46 -8.30 3.63
C MET A 102 -12.63 -8.71 5.09
N GLU A 103 -13.71 -9.43 5.40
CA GLU A 103 -13.84 -10.13 6.68
C GLU A 103 -12.84 -11.31 6.77
N GLY A 104 -12.78 -12.12 5.70
CA GLY A 104 -12.00 -13.34 5.63
C GLY A 104 -10.98 -13.37 4.49
N ARG A 105 -10.42 -14.56 4.22
CA ARG A 105 -9.54 -14.79 3.05
C ARG A 105 -10.30 -15.21 1.80
N ALA A 106 -11.51 -15.74 1.97
CA ALA A 106 -12.39 -16.08 0.86
C ALA A 106 -13.15 -14.83 0.41
N ASP A 107 -13.66 -14.87 -0.83
CA ASP A 107 -14.66 -13.89 -1.28
C ASP A 107 -15.86 -13.89 -0.31
N GLY A 108 -16.49 -12.74 -0.12
CA GLY A 108 -17.61 -12.58 0.79
C GLY A 108 -17.71 -11.16 1.35
N GLU A 109 -18.13 -11.07 2.61
CA GLU A 109 -18.36 -9.82 3.32
C GLU A 109 -17.11 -8.92 3.39
N HIS A 110 -17.33 -7.62 3.22
CA HIS A 110 -16.27 -6.63 3.31
C HIS A 110 -16.76 -5.27 3.84
N ALA A 111 -15.85 -4.53 4.46
CA ALA A 111 -16.15 -3.28 5.15
C ALA A 111 -16.67 -2.16 4.23
N LEU A 112 -16.38 -2.20 2.93
CA LEU A 112 -16.87 -1.17 1.99
C LEU A 112 -18.39 -1.17 1.85
N ASP A 113 -19.10 -2.25 2.20
CA ASP A 113 -20.56 -2.35 2.09
C ASP A 113 -21.30 -1.25 2.86
N ALA A 114 -20.69 -0.78 3.94
CA ALA A 114 -21.21 0.33 4.72
C ALA A 114 -21.32 1.65 3.93
N LEU A 115 -20.63 1.78 2.79
CA LEU A 115 -20.67 2.94 1.89
C LEU A 115 -21.72 2.84 0.78
N LYS A 116 -22.20 1.64 0.43
CA LYS A 116 -23.20 1.41 -0.66
C LYS A 116 -24.44 2.32 -0.56
N PRO A 117 -24.99 2.64 0.64
CA PRO A 117 -26.16 3.51 0.73
C PRO A 117 -25.91 4.98 0.40
N ILE A 118 -24.67 5.43 0.24
CA ILE A 118 -24.32 6.83 -0.03
C ILE A 118 -24.47 7.09 -1.55
N PRO A 119 -25.34 8.02 -1.98
CA PRO A 119 -25.46 8.37 -3.39
C PRO A 119 -24.13 8.82 -3.98
N GLY A 120 -23.85 8.44 -5.23
CA GLY A 120 -22.58 8.76 -5.90
C GLY A 120 -21.47 7.73 -5.67
N ILE A 121 -21.65 6.75 -4.78
CA ILE A 121 -20.69 5.66 -4.57
C ILE A 121 -21.15 4.39 -5.27
N SER A 122 -20.25 3.75 -6.02
CA SER A 122 -20.42 2.42 -6.59
C SER A 122 -19.27 1.52 -6.16
N ILE A 123 -19.63 0.37 -5.57
CA ILE A 123 -18.67 -0.64 -5.15
C ILE A 123 -18.81 -1.85 -6.06
N PHE A 124 -17.72 -2.24 -6.71
CA PHE A 124 -17.67 -3.31 -7.69
C PHE A 124 -17.03 -4.55 -7.07
N GLU A 125 -17.87 -5.54 -6.77
CA GLU A 125 -17.51 -6.75 -6.04
C GLU A 125 -17.19 -7.90 -7.00
N GLY A 126 -16.36 -8.83 -6.56
CA GLY A 126 -15.91 -9.99 -7.33
C GLY A 126 -15.14 -9.55 -8.58
N PHE A 127 -15.62 -9.97 -9.75
CA PHE A 127 -15.01 -9.60 -11.02
C PHE A 127 -16.04 -9.46 -12.14
N GLY A 128 -15.86 -8.46 -12.99
CA GLY A 128 -16.84 -8.15 -14.00
C GLY A 128 -16.39 -7.11 -15.02
N TYR A 129 -17.28 -6.85 -15.96
CA TYR A 129 -17.12 -5.80 -16.94
C TYR A 129 -18.48 -5.21 -17.26
N GLU A 130 -18.59 -3.88 -17.24
CA GLU A 130 -19.80 -3.15 -17.62
C GLU A 130 -19.44 -1.87 -18.37
N VAL A 131 -20.39 -1.37 -19.19
CA VAL A 131 -20.29 -0.05 -19.80
C VAL A 131 -21.23 0.90 -19.09
N LEU A 132 -20.65 1.91 -18.46
CA LEU A 132 -21.32 2.88 -17.61
C LEU A 132 -21.35 4.25 -18.30
N ASP A 133 -22.51 4.90 -18.29
CA ASP A 133 -22.69 6.23 -18.85
C ASP A 133 -22.42 7.29 -17.78
N LEU A 134 -21.65 8.32 -18.13
CA LEU A 134 -21.33 9.40 -17.21
C LEU A 134 -22.26 10.58 -17.49
N ASN A 135 -23.24 10.78 -16.60
CA ASN A 135 -24.34 11.73 -16.76
C ASN A 135 -23.89 13.19 -17.02
N ARG A 136 -22.65 13.54 -16.67
CA ARG A 136 -22.11 14.91 -16.82
C ARG A 136 -21.71 15.28 -18.24
N VAL A 137 -21.35 14.30 -19.07
CA VAL A 137 -20.87 14.57 -20.44
C VAL A 137 -21.68 13.72 -21.39
N ALA A 138 -22.58 14.36 -22.15
CA ALA A 138 -23.41 13.67 -23.13
C ALA A 138 -22.55 12.87 -24.12
N GLY A 139 -22.80 11.57 -24.20
CA GLY A 139 -22.07 10.64 -25.07
C GLY A 139 -20.77 10.09 -24.50
N LEU A 140 -20.35 10.50 -23.29
CA LEU A 140 -19.23 9.89 -22.60
C LEU A 140 -19.67 8.60 -21.89
N SER A 141 -19.02 7.50 -22.24
CA SER A 141 -19.25 6.18 -21.63
C SER A 141 -17.93 5.49 -21.36
N VAL A 142 -17.87 4.77 -20.24
CA VAL A 142 -16.64 4.10 -19.78
C VAL A 142 -16.92 2.62 -19.61
N GLY A 143 -16.11 1.79 -20.24
CA GLY A 143 -16.05 0.36 -19.97
C GLY A 143 -15.20 0.10 -18.75
N LEU A 144 -15.82 -0.32 -17.66
CA LEU A 144 -15.13 -0.65 -16.43
C LEU A 144 -14.97 -2.16 -16.32
N GLY A 145 -13.73 -2.65 -16.31
CA GLY A 145 -13.37 -3.95 -15.80
C GLY A 145 -12.98 -3.85 -14.33
N TRP A 146 -13.36 -4.82 -13.52
CA TRP A 146 -12.91 -4.90 -12.13
C TRP A 146 -12.56 -6.32 -11.74
N ILE A 147 -11.52 -6.46 -10.93
CA ILE A 147 -11.05 -7.70 -10.32
C ILE A 147 -10.68 -7.40 -8.86
N GLN A 148 -11.58 -7.78 -7.95
CA GLN A 148 -11.31 -7.85 -6.52
C GLN A 148 -10.19 -8.86 -6.24
N TYR A 149 -9.47 -8.64 -5.14
CA TYR A 149 -8.43 -9.54 -4.65
C TYR A 149 -8.89 -11.00 -4.61
N ALA A 150 -8.03 -11.89 -5.11
CA ALA A 150 -8.13 -13.33 -4.95
C ALA A 150 -6.78 -13.86 -4.42
N PRO A 151 -6.74 -14.65 -3.33
CA PRO A 151 -5.49 -15.16 -2.78
C PRO A 151 -4.83 -16.23 -3.65
N ASP A 152 -5.62 -16.92 -4.48
CA ASP A 152 -5.13 -17.93 -5.41
C ASP A 152 -4.77 -17.28 -6.75
N VAL A 153 -3.48 -17.27 -7.07
CA VAL A 153 -2.95 -16.62 -8.28
C VAL A 153 -3.49 -17.24 -9.59
N PRO A 154 -3.59 -18.58 -9.73
CA PRO A 154 -4.25 -19.18 -10.89
C PRO A 154 -5.70 -18.70 -11.09
N GLU A 155 -6.48 -18.64 -10.01
CA GLU A 155 -7.84 -18.09 -10.02
C GLU A 155 -7.85 -16.60 -10.41
N LEU A 156 -6.92 -15.80 -9.89
CA LEU A 156 -6.78 -14.40 -10.28
C LEU A 156 -6.53 -14.24 -11.79
N ILE A 157 -5.58 -14.99 -12.35
CA ILE A 157 -5.30 -14.99 -13.80
C ILE A 157 -6.56 -15.36 -14.59
N ARG A 158 -7.28 -16.39 -14.14
CA ARG A 158 -8.56 -16.81 -14.74
C ARG A 158 -9.61 -15.69 -14.71
N ARG A 159 -9.70 -14.93 -13.61
CA ARG A 159 -10.62 -13.76 -13.50
C ARG A 159 -10.22 -12.66 -14.49
N VAL A 160 -8.94 -12.36 -14.62
CA VAL A 160 -8.44 -11.36 -15.58
C VAL A 160 -8.79 -11.76 -17.02
N ASP A 161 -8.54 -13.01 -17.40
CA ASP A 161 -8.89 -13.53 -18.73
C ASP A 161 -10.39 -13.43 -19.02
N GLN A 162 -11.23 -13.71 -18.01
CA GLN A 162 -12.68 -13.59 -18.14
C GLN A 162 -13.15 -12.14 -18.29
N VAL A 163 -12.58 -11.21 -17.54
CA VAL A 163 -12.91 -9.78 -17.66
C VAL A 163 -12.48 -9.24 -19.03
N ALA A 164 -11.28 -9.59 -19.49
CA ALA A 164 -10.81 -9.27 -20.84
C ALA A 164 -11.74 -9.86 -21.93
N ALA A 165 -12.17 -11.11 -21.78
CA ALA A 165 -13.12 -11.74 -22.69
C ALA A 165 -14.49 -11.03 -22.70
N LYS A 166 -15.03 -10.69 -21.51
CA LYS A 166 -16.29 -9.93 -21.38
C LYS A 166 -16.19 -8.57 -22.07
N ARG A 167 -15.08 -7.85 -21.91
CA ARG A 167 -14.83 -6.60 -22.64
C ARG A 167 -14.89 -6.82 -24.15
N ARG A 168 -14.16 -7.81 -24.68
CA ARG A 168 -14.05 -8.04 -26.13
C ARG A 168 -15.38 -8.37 -26.80
N THR A 169 -16.26 -9.07 -26.09
CA THR A 169 -17.56 -9.51 -26.61
C THR A 169 -18.71 -8.58 -26.27
N HIS A 170 -18.44 -7.50 -25.52
CA HIS A 170 -19.47 -6.56 -25.11
C HIS A 170 -20.07 -5.81 -26.31
N ALA A 171 -21.40 -5.73 -26.38
CA ALA A 171 -22.10 -5.15 -27.53
C ALA A 171 -21.88 -3.63 -27.65
N ARG A 172 -21.74 -2.94 -26.51
CA ARG A 172 -21.48 -1.49 -26.46
C ARG A 172 -19.97 -1.23 -26.51
N GLN A 173 -19.56 -0.31 -27.38
CA GLN A 173 -18.19 0.22 -27.44
C GLN A 173 -18.13 1.55 -26.68
N PRO A 174 -17.50 1.58 -25.49
CA PRO A 174 -17.38 2.80 -24.70
C PRO A 174 -16.35 3.76 -25.31
N THR A 175 -16.39 5.01 -24.88
CA THR A 175 -15.37 6.01 -25.27
C THR A 175 -13.98 5.70 -24.71
N HIS A 176 -13.94 5.10 -23.51
CA HIS A 176 -12.73 4.70 -22.81
C HIS A 176 -12.94 3.40 -22.05
N THR A 177 -11.87 2.64 -21.82
CA THR A 177 -11.89 1.39 -21.05
C THR A 177 -10.85 1.41 -19.95
N ILE A 178 -11.27 1.10 -18.72
CA ILE A 178 -10.43 1.10 -17.52
C ILE A 178 -10.61 -0.24 -16.82
N CYS A 179 -9.51 -0.86 -16.37
CA CYS A 179 -9.54 -2.06 -15.55
C CYS A 179 -8.96 -1.77 -14.16
N LEU A 180 -9.69 -2.10 -13.11
CA LEU A 180 -9.25 -2.01 -11.72
C LEU A 180 -8.91 -3.40 -11.20
N ILE A 181 -7.74 -3.55 -10.58
CA ILE A 181 -7.28 -4.82 -10.01
C ILE A 181 -6.74 -4.53 -8.61
N HIS A 182 -7.11 -5.33 -7.62
CA HIS A 182 -6.45 -5.25 -6.31
C HIS A 182 -5.64 -6.53 -6.06
N HIS A 183 -4.37 -6.51 -6.45
CA HIS A 183 -3.42 -7.58 -6.18
C HIS A 183 -1.99 -7.11 -6.45
N GLY A 184 -1.04 -7.61 -5.65
CA GLY A 184 0.37 -7.41 -5.87
C GLY A 184 0.80 -7.95 -7.23
N VAL A 185 1.57 -7.14 -7.96
CA VAL A 185 2.13 -7.50 -9.27
C VAL A 185 3.63 -7.72 -9.12
N ASP A 186 4.13 -8.85 -9.61
CA ASP A 186 5.54 -9.22 -9.52
C ASP A 186 6.46 -8.14 -10.12
N GLY A 187 7.63 -7.98 -9.53
CA GLY A 187 8.57 -6.93 -9.88
C GLY A 187 8.14 -5.50 -9.48
N SER A 188 6.99 -5.30 -8.83
CA SER A 188 6.56 -3.95 -8.42
C SER A 188 7.39 -3.37 -7.28
N MET A 189 7.84 -4.22 -6.34
CA MET A 189 8.65 -3.83 -5.18
C MET A 189 9.98 -4.59 -5.18
N ALA A 190 11.08 -3.90 -4.87
CA ALA A 190 12.39 -4.53 -4.79
C ALA A 190 12.50 -5.41 -3.54
N GLY A 191 13.10 -6.60 -3.67
CA GLY A 191 13.35 -7.51 -2.54
C GLY A 191 12.13 -8.33 -2.08
N ILE A 192 10.99 -8.19 -2.75
CA ILE A 192 9.83 -9.08 -2.57
C ILE A 192 9.92 -10.21 -3.60
N PRO A 193 9.90 -11.48 -3.18
CA PRO A 193 9.87 -12.60 -4.10
C PRO A 193 8.61 -12.58 -4.98
N ASP A 194 8.76 -13.04 -6.22
CA ASP A 194 7.64 -13.18 -7.15
C ASP A 194 6.65 -14.24 -6.66
N MET A 195 5.37 -13.91 -6.74
CA MET A 195 4.25 -14.77 -6.30
C MET A 195 3.50 -15.39 -7.48
N GLY A 196 3.88 -15.05 -8.72
CA GLY A 196 3.39 -15.65 -9.96
C GLY A 196 2.41 -14.78 -10.74
N PHE A 197 2.03 -13.61 -10.22
CA PHE A 197 1.19 -12.65 -10.93
C PHE A 197 2.03 -11.48 -11.46
N GLY A 198 2.69 -11.68 -12.60
CA GLY A 198 3.51 -10.65 -13.26
C GLY A 198 2.78 -9.74 -14.27
N PRO A 199 3.45 -8.68 -14.76
CA PRO A 199 2.89 -7.70 -15.69
C PRO A 199 2.30 -8.30 -16.98
N GLN A 200 2.80 -9.45 -17.42
CA GLN A 200 2.30 -10.18 -18.60
C GLN A 200 0.86 -10.69 -18.44
N HIS A 201 0.36 -10.82 -17.22
CA HIS A 201 -1.02 -11.25 -16.95
C HIS A 201 -2.00 -10.08 -16.93
N LEU A 202 -1.53 -8.83 -16.95
CA LEU A 202 -2.41 -7.67 -16.95
C LEU A 202 -3.11 -7.52 -18.31
N PRO A 203 -4.41 -7.15 -18.36
CA PRO A 203 -5.20 -7.11 -19.59
C PRO A 203 -4.93 -5.83 -20.41
N THR A 204 -3.66 -5.47 -20.58
CA THR A 204 -3.19 -4.21 -21.19
C THR A 204 -3.53 -4.08 -22.67
N ALA A 205 -3.80 -5.18 -23.36
CA ALA A 205 -4.28 -5.20 -24.75
C ALA A 205 -5.80 -4.95 -24.86
N ASP A 206 -6.54 -5.13 -23.78
CA ASP A 206 -8.01 -5.06 -23.77
C ASP A 206 -8.55 -3.76 -23.16
N PHE A 207 -7.74 -3.05 -22.39
CA PHE A 207 -8.15 -1.82 -21.71
C PHE A 207 -7.21 -0.67 -22.05
N ASP A 208 -7.76 0.53 -22.20
CA ASP A 208 -6.97 1.75 -22.40
C ASP A 208 -6.10 2.03 -21.18
N LEU A 209 -6.54 1.65 -19.98
CA LEU A 209 -5.84 1.85 -18.71
C LEU A 209 -6.08 0.67 -17.75
N VAL A 210 -5.03 0.22 -17.07
CA VAL A 210 -5.10 -0.78 -15.98
C VAL A 210 -4.51 -0.17 -14.70
N LEU A 211 -5.27 -0.19 -13.61
CA LEU A 211 -4.89 0.36 -12.31
C LEU A 211 -4.89 -0.73 -11.25
N CYS A 212 -3.73 -0.93 -10.61
CA CYS A 212 -3.51 -1.93 -9.57
C CYS A 212 -3.34 -1.29 -8.18
N GLY A 213 -3.96 -1.87 -7.16
CA GLY A 213 -3.65 -1.63 -5.73
C GLY A 213 -2.91 -2.83 -5.10
N ASP A 214 -2.84 -2.87 -3.75
CA ASP A 214 -2.17 -3.84 -2.85
C ASP A 214 -0.75 -3.40 -2.45
N TYR A 215 0.11 -3.09 -3.42
CA TYR A 215 1.47 -2.66 -3.14
C TYR A 215 1.60 -1.15 -3.04
N HIS A 216 2.24 -0.67 -1.96
CA HIS A 216 2.24 0.76 -1.62
C HIS A 216 3.14 1.62 -2.51
N THR A 217 4.01 1.01 -3.33
CA THR A 217 4.93 1.74 -4.22
C THR A 217 4.24 2.09 -5.53
N HIS A 218 4.15 3.40 -5.82
CA HIS A 218 3.70 3.87 -7.13
C HIS A 218 4.69 3.45 -8.22
N LYS A 219 4.21 2.76 -9.26
CA LYS A 219 5.09 2.25 -10.32
C LYS A 219 4.35 1.99 -11.63
N GLN A 220 4.98 2.36 -12.74
CA GLN A 220 4.53 1.94 -14.07
C GLN A 220 4.89 0.45 -14.31
N LEU A 221 3.89 -0.36 -14.60
CA LEU A 221 4.00 -1.81 -14.84
C LEU A 221 4.07 -2.12 -16.35
N ALA A 222 3.36 -1.33 -17.13
CA ALA A 222 3.34 -1.35 -18.60
C ALA A 222 2.99 0.05 -19.12
N PRO A 223 3.07 0.34 -20.44
CA PRO A 223 2.76 1.67 -20.98
C PRO A 223 1.41 2.24 -20.50
N ASN A 224 0.40 1.40 -20.32
CA ASN A 224 -0.94 1.73 -19.84
C ASN A 224 -1.34 1.00 -18.54
N ALA A 225 -0.39 0.51 -17.75
CA ALA A 225 -0.67 -0.17 -16.48
C ALA A 225 0.17 0.36 -15.33
N TRP A 226 -0.46 0.57 -14.19
CA TRP A 226 0.16 1.23 -13.04
C TRP A 226 -0.20 0.55 -11.73
N MET A 227 0.79 0.33 -10.88
CA MET A 227 0.58 0.21 -9.44
C MET A 227 0.37 1.61 -8.89
N LEU A 228 -0.81 1.88 -8.32
CA LEU A 228 -1.18 3.21 -7.84
C LEU A 228 -0.36 3.61 -6.62
N GLY A 229 -0.17 2.68 -5.68
CA GLY A 229 0.53 2.92 -4.43
C GLY A 229 -0.31 3.62 -3.38
N ALA A 230 0.23 3.67 -2.16
CA ALA A 230 -0.43 4.32 -1.04
C ALA A 230 -0.35 5.85 -1.16
N PRO A 231 -1.38 6.59 -0.72
CA PRO A 231 -1.40 8.05 -0.83
C PRO A 231 -0.67 8.76 0.32
N LEU A 232 -0.30 8.04 1.37
CA LEU A 232 0.58 8.54 2.45
C LEU A 232 1.57 7.45 2.88
N GLN A 233 2.61 7.84 3.61
CA GLN A 233 3.59 6.90 4.16
C GLN A 233 3.06 6.27 5.46
N HIS A 234 3.13 4.95 5.56
CA HIS A 234 2.65 4.19 6.73
C HIS A 234 3.79 3.86 7.69
N THR A 235 5.00 3.65 7.16
CA THR A 235 6.17 3.20 7.92
C THR A 235 7.47 3.83 7.41
N PHE A 236 8.57 3.60 8.13
CA PHE A 236 9.92 3.95 7.65
C PHE A 236 10.38 3.13 6.43
N GLY A 237 9.67 2.07 6.04
CA GLY A 237 9.91 1.37 4.77
C GLY A 237 9.49 2.21 3.55
N ASP A 238 8.60 3.18 3.76
CA ASP A 238 8.13 4.11 2.73
C ASP A 238 9.00 5.36 2.61
N ALA A 239 9.99 5.52 3.49
CA ALA A 239 10.81 6.71 3.57
C ALA A 239 11.53 6.97 2.22
N GLY A 240 11.50 8.22 1.78
CA GLY A 240 12.07 8.64 0.49
C GLY A 240 11.20 8.32 -0.73
N GLN A 241 10.06 7.64 -0.57
CA GLN A 241 9.12 7.39 -1.67
C GLN A 241 8.03 8.47 -1.71
N THR A 242 7.75 8.98 -2.91
CA THR A 242 6.58 9.85 -3.14
C THR A 242 5.31 9.04 -2.92
N ARG A 243 4.37 9.61 -2.17
CA ARG A 243 3.05 9.04 -1.87
C ARG A 243 1.98 10.04 -2.25
N GLY A 244 0.94 9.59 -2.94
CA GLY A 244 -0.01 10.52 -3.52
C GLY A 244 -1.19 9.87 -4.20
N TYR A 245 -1.88 10.67 -5.02
CA TYR A 245 -2.93 10.21 -5.90
C TYR A 245 -2.54 10.50 -7.35
N SER A 246 -3.12 9.77 -8.29
CA SER A 246 -2.90 9.95 -9.71
C SER A 246 -3.99 10.84 -10.30
N VAL A 247 -3.59 11.91 -11.00
CA VAL A 247 -4.46 12.64 -11.92
C VAL A 247 -4.29 12.00 -13.30
N ILE A 248 -5.37 11.51 -13.88
CA ILE A 248 -5.31 10.76 -15.13
C ILE A 248 -6.18 11.44 -16.17
N GLU A 249 -5.59 11.73 -17.33
CA GLU A 249 -6.30 12.25 -18.49
C GLU A 249 -6.44 11.15 -19.56
N LEU A 250 -7.69 10.93 -19.97
CA LEU A 250 -8.06 10.03 -21.04
C LEU A 250 -8.62 10.86 -22.20
N VAL A 251 -7.94 10.78 -23.36
CA VAL A 251 -8.32 11.46 -24.59
C VAL A 251 -8.43 10.42 -25.70
N PRO A 252 -9.56 10.34 -26.44
CA PRO A 252 -9.73 9.34 -27.48
C PRO A 252 -8.59 9.38 -28.51
N GLY A 253 -8.04 8.21 -28.82
CA GLY A 253 -6.91 8.07 -29.76
C GLY A 253 -5.54 8.51 -29.22
N ARG A 254 -5.42 8.82 -27.92
CA ARG A 254 -4.13 9.09 -27.26
C ARG A 254 -3.90 8.11 -26.11
N PRO A 255 -2.64 7.74 -25.82
CA PRO A 255 -2.32 6.99 -24.60
C PRO A 255 -2.80 7.75 -23.34
N PRO A 256 -3.20 7.04 -22.27
CA PRO A 256 -3.48 7.68 -20.99
C PRO A 256 -2.28 8.49 -20.52
N ALA A 257 -2.54 9.71 -20.05
CA ALA A 257 -1.54 10.52 -19.35
C ALA A 257 -1.82 10.44 -17.86
N LEU A 258 -0.87 9.92 -17.09
CA LEU A 258 -0.95 9.81 -15.64
C LEU A 258 0.13 10.68 -15.00
N GLU A 259 -0.27 11.49 -14.02
CA GLU A 259 0.63 12.26 -13.17
C GLU A 259 0.39 11.90 -11.70
N LEU A 260 1.43 11.46 -11.00
CA LEU A 260 1.38 11.29 -9.54
C LEU A 260 1.51 12.66 -8.87
N VAL A 261 0.48 13.05 -8.12
CA VAL A 261 0.47 14.26 -7.30
C VAL A 261 0.66 13.85 -5.84
N GLU A 262 1.76 14.34 -5.24
CA GLU A 262 2.04 14.10 -3.82
C GLU A 262 0.93 14.73 -2.95
N VAL A 263 0.44 13.98 -1.96
CA VAL A 263 -0.55 14.51 -1.02
C VAL A 263 0.12 15.55 -0.11
N PRO A 264 -0.35 16.82 -0.11
CA PRO A 264 0.23 17.84 0.74
C PRO A 264 -0.26 17.69 2.19
N GLY A 265 0.51 18.25 3.12
CA GLY A 265 0.06 18.45 4.51
C GLY A 265 -0.02 17.20 5.38
N VAL A 266 0.35 16.01 4.86
CA VAL A 266 0.48 14.80 5.67
C VAL A 266 1.94 14.55 6.07
N PRO A 267 2.21 14.12 7.32
CA PRO A 267 3.56 13.81 7.74
C PRO A 267 4.19 12.63 7.00
N LYS A 268 5.48 12.75 6.72
CA LYS A 268 6.36 11.76 6.09
C LYS A 268 7.23 11.06 7.13
N PHE A 269 7.82 9.94 6.73
CA PHE A 269 8.87 9.22 7.43
C PHE A 269 10.22 9.54 6.81
N VAL A 270 11.17 9.93 7.65
CA VAL A 270 12.50 10.37 7.24
C VAL A 270 13.55 9.59 8.05
N THR A 271 14.61 9.14 7.39
CA THR A 271 15.75 8.50 8.08
C THR A 271 16.93 9.45 8.10
N TRP A 272 17.60 9.57 9.24
CA TRP A 272 18.82 10.33 9.44
C TRP A 272 19.92 9.40 9.96
N ASP A 273 20.89 9.09 9.10
CA ASP A 273 22.05 8.27 9.44
C ASP A 273 23.19 9.13 10.02
N ALA A 274 23.88 8.58 11.01
CA ALA A 274 25.00 9.26 11.65
C ALA A 274 26.14 9.48 10.65
N GLY A 275 26.64 10.72 10.61
CA GLY A 275 27.62 11.16 9.61
C GLY A 275 27.00 11.99 8.49
N ASP A 276 25.69 11.87 8.26
CA ASP A 276 24.96 12.69 7.31
C ASP A 276 24.46 14.00 7.94
N ALA A 277 24.23 15.00 7.08
CA ALA A 277 23.54 16.21 7.48
C ALA A 277 22.09 15.89 7.88
N MET A 278 21.60 16.55 8.94
CA MET A 278 20.22 16.40 9.37
C MET A 278 19.25 16.73 8.23
N PRO A 279 18.22 15.89 7.99
CA PRO A 279 17.20 16.15 6.98
C PRO A 279 16.49 17.49 7.22
N ARG A 280 16.36 18.29 6.16
CA ARG A 280 15.74 19.62 6.23
C ARG A 280 14.26 19.58 6.58
N ASP A 281 13.62 18.45 6.27
CA ASP A 281 12.21 18.17 6.48
C ASP A 281 11.95 17.38 7.77
N ALA A 282 12.84 17.42 8.77
CA ALA A 282 12.57 16.78 10.06
C ALA A 282 11.34 17.39 10.78
N ALA A 283 11.17 18.71 10.67
CA ALA A 283 10.06 19.42 11.30
C ALA A 283 8.71 18.97 10.73
N GLY A 284 7.76 18.59 11.59
CA GLY A 284 6.44 18.13 11.16
C GLY A 284 6.40 16.71 10.60
N ASN A 285 7.52 15.97 10.62
CA ASN A 285 7.62 14.60 10.12
C ASN A 285 8.07 13.61 11.20
N PHE A 286 7.99 12.32 10.89
CA PHE A 286 8.49 11.26 11.75
C PHE A 286 9.93 10.94 11.37
N VAL A 287 10.83 10.95 12.36
CA VAL A 287 12.28 10.80 12.12
C VAL A 287 12.78 9.50 12.70
N ARG A 288 13.60 8.77 11.95
CA ARG A 288 14.38 7.64 12.46
C ARG A 288 15.85 8.01 12.45
N VAL A 289 16.46 8.04 13.63
CA VAL A 289 17.89 8.28 13.77
C VAL A 289 18.62 6.94 13.81
N ARG A 290 19.70 6.83 13.03
CA ARG A 290 20.51 5.62 12.88
C ARG A 290 21.95 5.91 13.23
N ALA A 291 22.51 5.18 14.17
CA ALA A 291 23.93 5.26 14.53
C ALA A 291 24.40 3.91 15.11
N ASP A 292 25.71 3.72 15.18
CA ASP A 292 26.33 2.55 15.84
C ASP A 292 26.62 2.77 17.32
N ASP A 293 26.36 3.98 17.82
CA ASP A 293 26.59 4.41 19.18
C ASP A 293 25.32 4.99 19.83
N LYS A 294 25.08 4.63 21.09
CA LYS A 294 23.89 5.07 21.84
C LYS A 294 23.95 6.56 22.19
N ASP A 295 25.13 7.11 22.44
CA ASP A 295 25.24 8.53 22.77
C ASP A 295 24.99 9.39 21.53
N ALA A 296 25.43 8.92 20.36
CA ALA A 296 25.09 9.52 19.07
C ALA A 296 23.57 9.51 18.82
N LEU A 297 22.90 8.36 19.02
CA LEU A 297 21.44 8.27 18.92
C LEU A 297 20.73 9.27 19.84
N ALA A 298 21.15 9.36 21.11
CA ALA A 298 20.55 10.28 22.07
C ALA A 298 20.72 11.76 21.66
N ARG A 299 21.90 12.14 21.14
CA ARG A 299 22.14 13.49 20.61
C ARG A 299 21.29 13.79 19.38
N MET A 300 21.27 12.88 18.40
CA MET A 300 20.50 13.04 17.17
C MET A 300 19.00 13.11 17.46
N ARG A 301 18.49 12.27 18.37
CA ARG A 301 17.11 12.33 18.86
C ARG A 301 16.76 13.71 19.37
N LYS A 302 17.57 14.23 20.30
CA LYS A 302 17.33 15.54 20.89
C LYS A 302 17.31 16.63 19.81
N ILE A 303 18.23 16.59 18.86
CA ILE A 303 18.28 17.54 17.74
C ILE A 303 17.00 17.46 16.90
N ALA A 304 16.53 16.27 16.56
CA ALA A 304 15.31 16.07 15.78
C ALA A 304 14.05 16.54 16.54
N GLU A 305 13.96 16.25 17.84
CA GLU A 305 12.88 16.71 18.72
C GLU A 305 12.88 18.25 18.84
N ASP A 306 14.04 18.86 19.10
CA ASP A 306 14.20 20.32 19.20
C ASP A 306 13.88 21.02 17.86
N ALA A 307 14.04 20.32 16.73
CA ALA A 307 13.68 20.80 15.39
C ALA A 307 12.19 20.61 15.05
N GLY A 308 11.39 20.01 15.93
CA GLY A 308 9.94 19.84 15.75
C GLY A 308 9.54 18.56 15.01
N ALA A 309 10.34 17.51 15.05
CA ALA A 309 9.89 16.18 14.63
C ALA A 309 8.65 15.75 15.44
N LEU A 310 7.67 15.15 14.76
CA LEU A 310 6.44 14.67 15.42
C LEU A 310 6.70 13.47 16.33
N ALA A 311 7.67 12.62 15.94
CA ALA A 311 8.20 11.55 16.77
C ALA A 311 9.55 11.10 16.25
N VAL A 312 10.36 10.54 17.14
CA VAL A 312 11.68 10.01 16.81
C VAL A 312 11.81 8.54 17.19
N GLN A 313 12.27 7.70 16.26
CA GLN A 313 12.66 6.31 16.49
C GLN A 313 14.19 6.18 16.48
N ASP A 314 14.74 5.45 17.44
CA ASP A 314 16.16 5.10 17.45
C ASP A 314 16.37 3.75 16.77
N GLU A 315 17.39 3.64 15.93
CA GLU A 315 17.85 2.37 15.36
C GLU A 315 19.36 2.24 15.54
N LEU A 316 19.77 1.37 16.46
CA LEU A 316 21.18 1.05 16.70
C LEU A 316 21.68 0.09 15.61
N VAL A 317 22.48 0.61 14.69
CA VAL A 317 23.07 -0.15 13.60
C VAL A 317 24.39 -0.76 14.08
N ARG A 318 24.46 -2.08 14.26
CA ARG A 318 25.73 -2.72 14.60
C ARG A 318 26.65 -2.68 13.38
N SER A 319 27.86 -2.16 13.54
CA SER A 319 28.84 -2.15 12.46
C SER A 319 29.16 -3.57 12.00
N MET A 320 29.42 -3.76 10.70
CA MET A 320 29.87 -5.04 10.13
C MET A 320 31.10 -5.60 10.87
N ALA A 321 31.97 -4.74 11.43
CA ALA A 321 33.11 -5.12 12.25
C ALA A 321 32.71 -5.85 13.55
N GLN A 322 31.56 -5.52 14.14
CA GLN A 322 31.00 -6.26 15.28
C GLN A 322 30.37 -7.59 14.86
N ILE A 323 29.80 -7.67 13.66
CA ILE A 323 29.25 -8.92 13.10
C ILE A 323 30.37 -9.89 12.67
N THR A 324 31.56 -9.37 12.36
CA THR A 324 32.76 -10.20 12.04
C THR A 324 33.31 -10.94 13.26
N ARG A 325 32.72 -10.77 14.46
CA ARG A 325 33.03 -11.57 15.65
C ARG A 325 32.17 -12.84 15.79
N THR A 326 31.53 -13.27 14.72
CA THR A 326 31.06 -14.65 14.57
C THR A 326 31.82 -15.27 13.40
N SER A 327 32.51 -16.39 13.63
CA SER A 327 33.35 -17.13 12.69
C SER A 327 32.58 -17.81 11.55
N VAL A 328 31.46 -17.23 11.14
CA VAL A 328 30.50 -17.77 10.19
C VAL A 328 30.72 -17.11 8.84
N SER A 329 31.11 -17.93 7.85
CA SER A 329 31.29 -17.53 6.46
C SER A 329 30.15 -18.09 5.61
N LEU A 330 29.66 -17.32 4.64
CA LEU A 330 28.64 -17.74 3.66
C LEU A 330 29.10 -18.87 2.72
N LYS A 331 30.38 -19.26 2.78
CA LYS A 331 30.94 -20.41 2.04
C LYS A 331 30.91 -21.72 2.82
N MET A 332 30.45 -21.69 4.08
CA MET A 332 30.37 -22.88 4.93
C MET A 332 29.18 -23.74 4.53
N LYS A 333 29.28 -25.06 4.75
CA LYS A 333 28.10 -25.93 4.62
C LYS A 333 27.07 -25.53 5.68
N THR A 334 25.78 -25.73 5.39
CA THR A 334 24.67 -25.40 6.30
C THR A 334 24.85 -26.03 7.68
N SER A 335 25.38 -27.25 7.73
CA SER A 335 25.68 -27.96 8.98
C SER A 335 26.82 -27.29 9.77
N ASP A 336 27.85 -26.78 9.09
CA ASP A 336 28.96 -26.05 9.72
C ASP A 336 28.55 -24.67 10.20
N LEU A 337 27.65 -24.00 9.46
CA LEU A 337 27.00 -22.74 9.85
C LEU A 337 26.27 -22.91 11.20
N PHE A 338 25.43 -23.94 11.30
CA PHE A 338 24.66 -24.21 12.52
C PHE A 338 25.57 -24.55 13.71
N ARG A 339 26.59 -25.39 13.51
CA ARG A 339 27.55 -25.75 14.58
C ARG A 339 28.36 -24.54 15.06
N THR A 340 28.74 -23.65 14.15
CA THR A 340 29.48 -22.43 14.49
C THR A 340 28.61 -21.44 15.26
N TRP A 341 27.34 -21.30 14.87
CA TRP A 341 26.36 -20.52 15.64
C TRP A 341 26.15 -21.12 17.04
N LEU A 342 25.99 -22.44 17.14
CA LEU A 342 25.75 -23.15 18.39
C LEU A 342 26.93 -23.04 19.37
N ASP A 343 28.17 -23.12 18.88
CA ASP A 343 29.39 -22.86 19.67
C ASP A 343 29.42 -21.42 20.22
N GLY A 344 28.96 -20.45 19.42
CA GLY A 344 28.77 -19.07 19.87
C GLY A 344 27.77 -18.96 21.02
N GLN A 345 26.64 -19.66 20.94
CA GLN A 345 25.62 -19.65 21.99
C GLN A 345 26.07 -20.37 23.27
N MET A 346 26.83 -21.47 23.15
CA MET A 346 27.45 -22.14 24.29
C MET A 346 28.43 -21.23 25.03
N LYS A 347 29.29 -20.51 24.30
CA LYS A 347 30.22 -19.52 24.87
C LYS A 347 29.51 -18.35 25.55
N ALA A 348 28.30 -18.02 25.09
CA ALA A 348 27.43 -17.03 25.72
C ALA A 348 26.63 -17.60 26.91
N GLY A 349 26.79 -18.88 27.26
CA GLY A 349 26.12 -19.53 28.40
C GLY A 349 24.65 -19.84 28.18
N GLN A 350 24.16 -19.82 26.93
CA GLN A 350 22.74 -20.03 26.62
C GLN A 350 22.34 -21.52 26.57
N TYR A 351 23.31 -22.43 26.36
CA TYR A 351 23.07 -23.87 26.29
C TYR A 351 24.15 -24.66 27.03
N ALA A 352 23.76 -25.77 27.66
CA ALA A 352 24.72 -26.72 28.21
C ALA A 352 25.30 -27.61 27.09
N GLY A 353 26.50 -28.17 27.32
CA GLY A 353 27.19 -28.97 26.30
C GLY A 353 26.44 -30.22 25.82
N GLN A 354 25.59 -30.80 26.68
CA GLN A 354 24.74 -31.93 26.31
C GLN A 354 23.59 -31.51 25.38
N ASP A 355 23.02 -30.33 25.59
CA ASP A 355 21.95 -29.78 24.74
C ASP A 355 22.48 -29.42 23.35
N ALA A 356 23.69 -28.89 23.27
CA ALA A 356 24.33 -28.56 22.01
C ALA A 356 24.60 -29.82 21.15
N ALA A 357 24.98 -30.94 21.76
CA ALA A 357 25.17 -32.19 21.03
C ALA A 357 23.85 -32.72 20.45
N ALA A 358 22.77 -32.66 21.22
CA ALA A 358 21.44 -33.07 20.77
C ALA A 358 20.90 -32.18 19.63
N LEU A 359 21.09 -30.85 19.75
CA LEU A 359 20.67 -29.89 18.73
C LEU A 359 21.48 -30.05 17.43
N ALA A 360 22.78 -30.32 17.51
CA ALA A 360 23.59 -30.59 16.34
C ALA A 360 23.12 -31.86 15.60
N ALA A 361 22.84 -32.94 16.34
CA ALA A 361 22.33 -34.19 15.77
C ALA A 361 20.94 -34.02 15.12
N LEU A 362 20.06 -33.24 15.74
CA LEU A 362 18.75 -32.91 15.18
C LEU A 362 18.88 -32.13 13.87
N ASN A 363 19.74 -31.12 13.84
CA ASN A 363 20.01 -30.34 12.63
C ASN A 363 20.52 -31.23 11.48
N ASP A 364 21.47 -32.13 11.75
CA ASP A 364 21.97 -33.06 10.73
C ASP A 364 20.85 -33.97 10.19
N ALA A 365 19.98 -34.49 11.05
CA ALA A 365 18.84 -35.30 10.63
C ALA A 365 17.87 -34.53 9.72
N CYS A 366 17.54 -33.28 10.07
CA CYS A 366 16.69 -32.41 9.25
C CYS A 366 17.31 -32.10 7.89
N LEU A 367 18.63 -31.86 7.82
CA LEU A 367 19.32 -31.59 6.56
C LEU A 367 19.34 -32.82 5.64
N VAL A 368 19.46 -34.03 6.21
CA VAL A 368 19.35 -35.28 5.46
C VAL A 368 17.95 -35.48 4.89
N GLU A 369 16.92 -35.26 5.71
CA GLU A 369 15.51 -35.34 5.27
C GLU A 369 15.19 -34.34 4.16
N ALA A 370 15.75 -33.13 4.26
CA ALA A 370 15.59 -32.08 3.26
C ALA A 370 16.47 -32.26 2.00
N GLY A 371 17.33 -33.28 1.94
CA GLY A 371 18.19 -33.56 0.78
C GLY A 371 19.31 -32.54 0.55
N VAL A 372 19.73 -31.83 1.60
CA VAL A 372 20.69 -30.70 1.53
C VAL A 372 21.88 -30.88 2.50
N ALA A 373 22.09 -32.10 3.00
CA ALA A 373 23.16 -32.47 3.94
C ALA A 373 24.57 -32.39 3.36
#